data_AF-A0A9W8ATB4-F1
#
_entry.id   AF-A0A9W8ATB4-F1
#
_cell.length_a   1.000
_cell.length_b   1.000
_cell.length_c   1.000
_cell.angle_alpha   90.00
_cell.angle_beta   90.00
_cell.angle_gamma   90.00
#
_symmetry.space_group_name_H-M   'P 1'
#
loop_
_entity.id
_entity.type
_entity.pdbx_description
1 polymer ?
#
loop_
_entity_poly.entity_id
_entity_poly.type
_entity_poly.pdbx_seq_one_letter_code
_entity_poly.pdbx_strand_id
1 'polypeptide(L)'
;MTGWKGLTALEFATLLVSKTWHMHRSTPWHRFQPSFGLEYSRELQQYLEQQLLPTNNYALTLLDPTPNEPWTSVHRVQLRYLSMLDSSTHPMISVTIDYSTRQTEPVSPGAQQPDQLSNKRQQAHMVAVAASPSPTTHHNDTSRNFALVLYKGPHPLKAPLWQWLQQRFDCRFTPFRLSRALMNELALWWSEAYLDQLIDQNEYAIDAVLANPDLKPFELQYAFPSTVEQLRQVTIALPLKTVVQLWKKSRQLHSVSEEDRPNILDLIEHHFAQQFRIKTNHLTLHTFGSGTTCVTTDGKLK
;
A
#
# COMPACT_ATOMS: atom_id res chain seq x y z
N MET A 1 -17.61 -16.50 -24.17
CA MET A 1 -17.14 -16.85 -22.81
C MET A 1 -15.71 -16.37 -22.66
N THR A 2 -15.49 -15.24 -21.99
CA THR A 2 -14.15 -14.67 -21.82
C THR A 2 -13.40 -15.43 -20.74
N GLY A 3 -12.33 -16.14 -21.10
CA GLY A 3 -11.50 -16.99 -20.24
C GLY A 3 -10.62 -16.22 -19.24
N TRP A 4 -11.21 -15.31 -18.49
CA TRP A 4 -10.55 -14.61 -17.39
C TRP A 4 -10.38 -15.56 -16.20
N LYS A 5 -9.14 -15.94 -15.87
CA LYS A 5 -8.86 -16.56 -14.56
C LYS A 5 -8.76 -15.45 -13.52
N GLY A 6 -9.74 -15.43 -12.61
CA GLY A 6 -9.72 -14.52 -11.48
C GLY A 6 -8.55 -14.81 -10.53
N LEU A 7 -8.16 -13.80 -9.73
CA LEU A 7 -7.38 -14.05 -8.51
C LEU A 7 -8.35 -14.54 -7.44
N THR A 8 -7.99 -15.60 -6.73
CA THR A 8 -8.65 -16.00 -5.49
C THR A 8 -8.35 -15.00 -4.37
N ALA A 9 -9.17 -14.96 -3.32
CA ALA A 9 -8.89 -14.14 -2.14
C ALA A 9 -7.51 -14.44 -1.51
N LEU A 10 -7.11 -15.72 -1.51
CA LEU A 10 -5.79 -16.15 -1.03
C LEU A 10 -4.64 -15.64 -1.91
N GLU A 11 -4.80 -15.69 -3.24
CA GLU A 11 -3.81 -15.13 -4.16
C GLU A 11 -3.71 -13.61 -4.01
N PHE A 12 -4.84 -12.93 -3.78
CA PHE A 12 -4.86 -11.50 -3.52
C PHE A 12 -4.18 -11.14 -2.19
N ALA A 13 -4.45 -11.90 -1.12
CA ALA A 13 -3.76 -11.73 0.16
C ALA A 13 -2.25 -11.92 0.00
N THR A 14 -1.83 -13.00 -0.66
CA THR A 14 -0.41 -13.27 -0.97
C THR A 14 0.22 -12.17 -1.83
N LEU A 15 -0.57 -11.54 -2.72
CA LEU A 15 -0.10 -10.41 -3.51
C LEU A 15 0.27 -9.23 -2.62
N LEU A 16 -0.55 -8.93 -1.60
CA LEU A 16 -0.40 -7.77 -0.72
C LEU A 16 0.71 -7.95 0.34
N VAL A 17 0.85 -9.15 0.91
CA VAL A 17 1.73 -9.44 2.04
C VAL A 17 3.22 -9.19 1.71
N SER A 18 3.95 -8.61 2.67
CA SER A 18 5.40 -8.34 2.60
C SER A 18 5.80 -7.38 1.47
N LYS A 19 4.87 -6.53 1.03
CA LYS A 19 5.07 -5.59 -0.07
C LYS A 19 4.71 -4.18 0.37
N THR A 20 5.49 -3.19 -0.08
CA THR A 20 5.13 -1.78 0.06
C THR A 20 4.40 -1.32 -1.20
N TRP A 21 3.21 -0.77 -0.99
CA TRP A 21 2.30 -0.24 -1.99
C TRP A 21 2.18 1.27 -1.85
N HIS A 22 1.95 1.92 -2.98
CA HIS A 22 1.57 3.33 -3.06
C HIS A 22 0.12 3.43 -3.49
N MET A 23 -0.67 4.16 -2.71
CA MET A 23 -2.08 4.39 -2.93
C MET A 23 -2.27 5.59 -3.86
N HIS A 24 -3.16 5.41 -4.82
CA HIS A 24 -3.55 6.39 -5.81
C HIS A 24 -5.08 6.39 -5.92
N ARG A 25 -5.65 7.49 -6.40
CA ARG A 25 -7.04 7.53 -6.86
C ARG A 25 -7.06 7.59 -8.37
N SER A 26 -8.06 6.96 -8.97
CA SER A 26 -8.29 7.01 -10.40
C SER A 26 -9.71 7.45 -10.71
N THR A 27 -9.86 8.40 -11.64
CA THR A 27 -11.17 8.68 -12.25
C THR A 27 -11.67 7.43 -12.97
N PRO A 28 -12.98 7.31 -13.28
CA PRO A 28 -13.49 6.16 -14.01
C PRO A 28 -12.72 5.92 -15.32
N TRP A 29 -12.54 4.65 -15.67
CA TRP A 29 -11.84 4.24 -16.88
C TRP A 29 -12.85 4.19 -18.03
N HIS A 30 -13.24 5.36 -18.54
CA HIS A 30 -14.40 5.54 -19.44
C HIS A 30 -14.39 4.65 -20.69
N ARG A 31 -13.21 4.27 -21.20
CA ARG A 31 -13.06 3.43 -22.41
C ARG A 31 -12.64 1.99 -22.13
N PHE A 32 -12.58 1.58 -20.86
CA PHE A 32 -12.18 0.22 -20.51
C PHE A 32 -13.30 -0.77 -20.80
N GLN A 33 -12.99 -1.80 -21.58
CA GLN A 33 -13.92 -2.88 -21.88
C GLN A 33 -13.29 -4.23 -21.51
N PRO A 34 -13.87 -4.99 -20.56
CA PRO A 34 -13.29 -6.25 -20.09
C PRO A 34 -13.06 -7.30 -21.20
N SER A 35 -13.81 -7.25 -22.30
CA SER A 35 -13.64 -8.15 -23.45
C SER A 35 -12.29 -7.97 -24.17
N PHE A 36 -11.65 -6.81 -24.04
CA PHE A 36 -10.42 -6.45 -24.76
C PHE A 36 -9.15 -6.63 -23.93
N GLY A 37 -9.21 -7.20 -22.73
CA GLY A 37 -8.06 -7.17 -21.84
C GLY A 37 -6.82 -7.96 -22.31
N LEU A 38 -6.97 -8.96 -23.20
CA LEU A 38 -5.81 -9.58 -23.88
C LEU A 38 -5.13 -8.62 -24.86
N GLU A 39 -5.93 -7.85 -25.61
CA GLU A 39 -5.45 -6.81 -26.52
C GLU A 39 -4.76 -5.70 -25.73
N TYR A 40 -5.38 -5.20 -24.66
CA TYR A 40 -4.80 -4.22 -23.74
C TYR A 40 -3.47 -4.69 -23.15
N SER A 41 -3.34 -5.97 -22.79
CA SER A 41 -2.07 -6.52 -22.28
C SER A 41 -0.96 -6.45 -23.33
N ARG A 42 -1.27 -6.78 -24.58
CA ARG A 42 -0.32 -6.74 -25.71
C ARG A 42 0.07 -5.30 -26.06
N GLU A 43 -0.92 -4.41 -26.18
CA GLU A 43 -0.72 -2.98 -26.43
C GLU A 43 0.18 -2.36 -25.36
N LEU A 44 -0.12 -2.61 -24.08
CA LEU A 44 0.67 -2.09 -22.95
C LEU A 44 2.09 -2.67 -22.94
N GLN A 45 2.26 -3.96 -23.23
CA GLN A 45 3.59 -4.55 -23.33
C GLN A 45 4.43 -3.86 -24.41
N GLN A 46 3.91 -3.74 -25.63
CA GLN A 46 4.61 -3.08 -26.73
C GLN A 46 4.94 -1.62 -26.40
N TYR A 47 3.99 -0.91 -25.78
CA TYR A 47 4.20 0.47 -25.36
C TYR A 47 5.32 0.58 -24.31
N LEU A 48 5.33 -0.26 -23.28
CA LEU A 48 6.36 -0.22 -22.25
C LEU A 48 7.74 -0.61 -22.79
N GLU A 49 7.81 -1.61 -23.67
CA GLU A 49 9.05 -1.97 -24.37
C GLU A 49 9.60 -0.75 -25.14
N GLN A 50 8.76 -0.03 -25.89
CA GLN A 50 9.18 1.16 -26.63
C GLN A 50 9.62 2.33 -25.73
N GLN A 51 8.92 2.58 -24.62
CA GLN A 51 9.23 3.72 -23.72
C GLN A 51 10.43 3.48 -22.82
N LEU A 52 10.79 2.22 -22.55
CA LEU A 52 11.86 1.85 -21.63
C LEU A 52 13.15 1.44 -22.35
N LEU A 53 13.12 1.35 -23.69
CA LEU A 53 14.33 1.24 -24.48
C LEU A 53 15.21 2.46 -24.17
N PRO A 54 16.51 2.24 -23.88
CA PRO A 54 17.44 3.36 -23.72
C PRO A 54 17.34 4.25 -24.95
N THR A 55 17.06 5.54 -24.77
CA THR A 55 16.92 6.52 -25.87
C THR A 55 18.23 6.77 -26.63
N ASN A 56 19.24 5.92 -26.44
CA ASN A 56 20.49 5.94 -27.17
C ASN A 56 20.23 5.57 -28.64
N ASN A 57 20.10 6.64 -29.44
CA ASN A 57 20.50 6.72 -30.83
C ASN A 57 19.59 6.02 -31.86
N TYR A 58 18.74 6.84 -32.48
CA TYR A 58 18.37 6.74 -33.90
C TYR A 58 19.57 6.83 -34.88
N ALA A 59 20.82 6.65 -34.40
CA ALA A 59 22.00 6.50 -35.23
C ALA A 59 22.46 5.04 -35.14
N LEU A 60 22.27 4.34 -36.25
CA LEU A 60 22.66 2.98 -36.62
C LEU A 60 24.12 2.59 -36.28
N THR A 61 24.49 2.49 -35.02
CA THR A 61 25.70 1.78 -34.61
C THR A 61 25.38 0.82 -33.48
N LEU A 62 25.52 -0.47 -33.81
CA LEU A 62 25.50 -1.68 -32.98
C LEU A 62 26.56 -1.66 -31.86
N LEU A 63 26.73 -0.53 -31.16
CA LEU A 63 27.54 -0.47 -29.96
C LEU A 63 26.62 -0.79 -28.80
N ASP A 64 26.90 -1.92 -28.16
CA ASP A 64 26.26 -2.35 -26.92
C ASP A 64 26.00 -1.15 -26.00
N PRO A 65 24.81 -1.05 -25.37
CA PRO A 65 24.53 0.00 -24.41
C PRO A 65 25.69 0.05 -23.42
N THR A 66 26.27 1.23 -23.23
CA THR A 66 27.42 1.42 -22.35
C THR A 66 27.18 0.64 -21.06
N PRO A 67 28.09 -0.26 -20.64
CA PRO A 67 27.80 -1.29 -19.65
C PRO A 67 27.38 -0.78 -18.26
N ASN A 68 27.37 0.53 -18.04
CA ASN A 68 27.12 1.14 -16.75
C ASN A 68 25.77 1.88 -16.64
N GLU A 69 24.96 1.95 -17.71
CA GLU A 69 23.65 2.60 -17.62
C GLU A 69 22.58 1.66 -17.04
N PRO A 70 21.79 2.13 -16.06
CA PRO A 70 20.69 1.34 -15.52
C PRO A 70 19.58 1.22 -16.58
N TRP A 71 19.16 -0.01 -16.86
CA TRP A 71 18.08 -0.28 -17.81
C TRP A 71 16.98 -1.13 -17.17
N THR A 72 15.77 -1.02 -17.71
CA THR A 72 14.61 -1.84 -17.34
C THR A 72 14.05 -2.50 -18.60
N SER A 73 13.99 -3.82 -18.66
CA SER A 73 13.32 -4.55 -19.76
C SER A 73 12.03 -5.16 -19.26
N VAL A 74 10.97 -5.04 -20.06
CA VAL A 74 9.70 -5.72 -19.80
C VAL A 74 9.69 -7.03 -20.55
N HIS A 75 9.30 -8.11 -19.86
CA HIS A 75 9.23 -9.47 -20.44
C HIS A 75 7.79 -9.89 -20.72
N ARG A 76 6.88 -9.48 -19.83
CA ARG A 76 5.48 -9.89 -19.90
C ARG A 76 4.59 -8.89 -19.19
N VAL A 77 3.47 -8.56 -19.81
CA VAL A 77 2.38 -7.83 -19.16
C VAL A 77 1.14 -8.73 -19.09
N GLN A 78 0.48 -8.73 -17.94
CA GLN A 78 -0.81 -9.39 -17.74
C GLN A 78 -1.78 -8.41 -17.13
N LEU A 79 -2.80 -8.01 -17.89
CA LEU A 79 -3.98 -7.33 -17.36
C LEU A 79 -5.05 -8.38 -17.08
N ARG A 80 -5.70 -8.32 -15.91
CA ARG A 80 -6.80 -9.20 -15.49
C ARG A 80 -7.97 -8.38 -14.99
N TYR A 81 -9.19 -8.77 -15.39
CA TYR A 81 -10.43 -8.24 -14.85
C TYR A 81 -11.06 -9.28 -13.91
N LEU A 82 -11.42 -8.84 -12.71
CA LEU A 82 -12.07 -9.65 -11.68
C LEU A 82 -13.46 -9.08 -11.48
N SER A 83 -14.48 -9.84 -11.88
CA SER A 83 -15.87 -9.36 -11.81
C SER A 83 -16.44 -9.38 -10.39
N MET A 84 -15.97 -10.28 -9.51
CA MET A 84 -16.34 -10.39 -8.09
C MET A 84 -15.29 -11.30 -7.40
N LEU A 85 -14.79 -10.95 -6.21
CA LEU A 85 -14.08 -11.90 -5.33
C LEU A 85 -15.08 -12.62 -4.39
N ASP A 86 -16.17 -11.93 -4.03
CA ASP A 86 -17.32 -12.34 -3.22
C ASP A 86 -18.53 -11.41 -3.51
N SER A 87 -19.65 -11.56 -2.81
CA SER A 87 -20.84 -10.71 -2.99
C SER A 87 -20.67 -9.26 -2.54
N SER A 88 -19.59 -8.92 -1.83
CA SER A 88 -19.35 -7.59 -1.25
C SER A 88 -18.21 -6.83 -1.93
N THR A 89 -17.45 -7.48 -2.82
CA THR A 89 -16.29 -6.88 -3.50
C THR A 89 -16.64 -6.31 -4.86
N HIS A 90 -16.18 -5.08 -5.07
CA HIS A 90 -16.31 -4.40 -6.35
C HIS A 90 -15.42 -5.04 -7.42
N PRO A 91 -15.78 -4.85 -8.71
CA PRO A 91 -14.92 -5.25 -9.79
C PRO A 91 -13.51 -4.68 -9.64
N MET A 92 -12.50 -5.49 -9.94
CA MET A 92 -11.11 -5.14 -9.76
C MET A 92 -10.33 -5.39 -11.05
N ILE A 93 -9.41 -4.48 -11.36
CA ILE A 93 -8.46 -4.62 -12.46
C ILE A 93 -7.08 -4.87 -11.84
N SER A 94 -6.43 -5.94 -12.22
CA SER A 94 -5.05 -6.22 -11.81
C SER A 94 -4.13 -6.15 -13.04
N VAL A 95 -3.01 -5.46 -12.92
CA VAL A 95 -1.95 -5.46 -13.92
C VAL A 95 -0.68 -5.98 -13.26
N THR A 96 -0.07 -7.01 -13.85
CA THR A 96 1.22 -7.55 -13.43
C THR A 96 2.21 -7.41 -14.57
N ILE A 97 3.40 -6.89 -14.26
CA ILE A 97 4.47 -6.64 -15.22
C ILE A 97 5.69 -7.42 -14.72
N ASP A 98 6.11 -8.43 -15.48
CA ASP A 98 7.39 -9.09 -15.29
C ASP A 98 8.48 -8.25 -15.97
N TYR A 99 9.52 -7.89 -15.22
CA TYR A 99 10.61 -7.07 -15.74
C TYR A 99 11.97 -7.51 -15.19
N SER A 100 13.03 -7.05 -15.83
CA SER A 100 14.41 -7.11 -15.32
C SER A 100 14.96 -5.71 -15.21
N THR A 101 15.72 -5.45 -14.16
CA THR A 101 16.50 -4.21 -14.01
C THR A 101 17.97 -4.55 -13.90
N ARG A 102 18.80 -3.74 -14.55
CA ARG A 102 20.23 -3.65 -14.24
C ARG A 102 20.41 -2.43 -13.34
N GLN A 103 20.83 -2.66 -12.11
CA GLN A 103 21.28 -1.59 -11.22
C GLN A 103 22.76 -1.83 -10.93
N THR A 104 23.56 -0.76 -11.03
CA THR A 104 24.89 -0.72 -10.43
C THR A 104 24.69 -0.79 -8.94
N GLU A 105 24.98 -1.94 -8.33
CA GLU A 105 25.00 -2.04 -6.87
C GLU A 105 26.12 -1.11 -6.37
N PRO A 106 25.85 -0.23 -5.39
CA PRO A 106 26.88 0.63 -4.85
C PRO A 106 27.99 -0.25 -4.27
N VAL A 107 29.20 -0.12 -4.82
CA VAL A 107 30.37 -0.87 -4.35
C VAL A 107 30.59 -0.51 -2.89
N SER A 108 30.33 -1.46 -1.98
CA SER A 108 30.64 -1.29 -0.57
C SER A 108 32.13 -0.97 -0.43
N PRO A 109 32.51 0.10 0.29
CA PRO A 109 33.91 0.49 0.44
C PRO A 109 34.68 -0.66 1.09
N GLY A 110 35.51 -1.35 0.30
CA GLY A 110 36.32 -2.50 0.72
C GLY A 110 36.15 -3.78 -0.10
N ALA A 111 35.15 -3.87 -0.99
CA ALA A 111 35.00 -5.04 -1.87
C ALA A 111 35.91 -4.92 -3.10
N GLN A 112 37.02 -5.68 -3.15
CA GLN A 112 37.96 -5.72 -4.28
C GLN A 112 37.51 -6.64 -5.44
N GLN A 113 36.21 -6.91 -5.60
CA GLN A 113 35.72 -7.76 -6.70
C GLN A 113 35.12 -6.94 -7.85
N PRO A 114 35.37 -7.35 -9.11
CA PRO A 114 34.83 -6.68 -10.29
C PRO A 114 33.30 -6.76 -10.28
N ASP A 115 32.67 -5.65 -10.69
CA ASP A 115 31.22 -5.42 -10.77
C ASP A 115 30.45 -6.66 -11.25
N GLN A 116 29.88 -7.44 -10.31
CA GLN A 116 28.95 -8.51 -10.66
C GLN A 116 27.61 -7.89 -11.03
N LEU A 117 27.38 -7.81 -12.34
CA LEU A 117 26.11 -7.41 -12.91
C LEU A 117 25.04 -8.46 -12.59
N SER A 118 24.23 -8.21 -11.56
CA SER A 118 23.11 -9.09 -11.24
C SER A 118 21.87 -8.71 -12.06
N ASN A 119 21.49 -9.58 -13.00
CA ASN A 119 20.21 -9.47 -13.69
C ASN A 119 19.12 -10.11 -12.81
N LYS A 120 18.51 -9.30 -11.93
CA LYS A 120 17.40 -9.75 -11.08
C LYS A 120 16.08 -9.62 -11.84
N ARG A 121 15.38 -10.74 -12.05
CA ARG A 121 13.99 -10.73 -12.54
C ARG A 121 13.07 -10.36 -11.39
N GLN A 122 12.20 -9.39 -11.62
CA GLN A 122 11.29 -8.83 -10.62
C GLN A 122 9.89 -8.68 -11.20
N GLN A 123 8.91 -8.44 -10.32
CA GLN A 123 7.52 -8.20 -10.71
C GLN A 123 7.03 -6.87 -10.14
N ALA A 124 6.37 -6.10 -11.00
CA ALA A 124 5.60 -4.94 -10.62
C ALA A 124 4.11 -5.29 -10.69
N HIS A 125 3.34 -4.74 -9.76
CA HIS A 125 1.92 -4.99 -9.63
C HIS A 125 1.17 -3.67 -9.50
N MET A 126 0.07 -3.56 -10.21
CA MET A 126 -0.96 -2.55 -9.99
C MET A 126 -2.28 -3.26 -9.75
N VAL A 127 -3.03 -2.78 -8.76
CA VAL A 127 -4.38 -3.23 -8.48
C VAL A 127 -5.28 -2.02 -8.41
N ALA A 128 -6.31 -1.94 -9.25
CA ALA A 128 -7.33 -0.91 -9.21
C ALA A 128 -8.65 -1.53 -8.75
N VAL A 129 -9.16 -1.07 -7.61
CA VAL A 129 -10.43 -1.48 -7.03
C VAL A 129 -11.47 -0.41 -7.35
N ALA A 130 -12.53 -0.78 -8.07
CA ALA A 130 -13.60 0.16 -8.41
C ALA A 130 -14.24 0.73 -7.14
N ALA A 131 -14.64 2.01 -7.19
CA ALA A 131 -15.35 2.64 -6.09
C ALA A 131 -16.75 2.04 -5.93
N SER A 132 -17.19 1.89 -4.68
CA SER A 132 -18.58 1.56 -4.36
C SER A 132 -19.48 2.76 -4.65
N PRO A 133 -20.49 2.66 -5.52
CA PRO A 133 -21.60 3.60 -5.47
C PRO A 133 -22.48 3.21 -4.28
N SER A 134 -22.05 3.51 -3.03
CA SER A 134 -22.93 3.28 -1.88
C SER A 134 -24.03 4.35 -1.89
N PRO A 135 -25.31 3.97 -1.99
CA PRO A 135 -26.42 4.91 -2.11
C PRO A 135 -26.77 5.62 -0.78
N THR A 136 -26.14 5.27 0.34
CA THR A 136 -26.57 5.69 1.68
C THR A 136 -25.65 6.70 2.39
N THR A 137 -24.52 7.09 1.80
CA THR A 137 -23.63 8.10 2.43
C THR A 137 -23.99 9.51 1.97
N HIS A 138 -25.04 10.06 2.58
CA HIS A 138 -25.23 11.50 2.63
C HIS A 138 -24.07 12.13 3.41
N HIS A 139 -23.05 12.65 2.71
CA HIS A 139 -22.31 13.89 3.04
C HIS A 139 -21.09 14.06 2.11
N ASN A 140 -21.17 15.05 1.21
CA ASN A 140 -20.14 15.92 0.58
C ASN A 140 -18.72 15.42 0.22
N ASP A 141 -18.32 14.18 0.46
CA ASP A 141 -16.96 13.72 0.18
C ASP A 141 -16.87 13.07 -1.22
N THR A 142 -16.99 13.91 -2.26
CA THR A 142 -16.87 13.51 -3.67
C THR A 142 -15.55 12.80 -3.98
N SER A 143 -14.55 12.92 -3.11
CA SER A 143 -13.23 12.27 -3.24
C SER A 143 -13.29 10.74 -3.04
N ARG A 144 -14.31 10.22 -2.34
CA ARG A 144 -14.51 8.77 -2.11
C ARG A 144 -15.04 8.02 -3.33
N ASN A 145 -15.54 8.75 -4.33
CA ASN A 145 -16.17 8.18 -5.53
C ASN A 145 -15.16 7.68 -6.59
N PHE A 146 -13.87 7.89 -6.37
CA PHE A 146 -12.82 7.47 -7.30
C PHE A 146 -12.18 6.15 -6.88
N ALA A 147 -11.88 5.30 -7.87
CA ALA A 147 -11.30 3.98 -7.65
C ALA A 147 -9.98 4.09 -6.87
N LEU A 148 -9.77 3.21 -5.90
CA LEU A 148 -8.50 3.09 -5.19
C LEU A 148 -7.54 2.25 -6.03
N VAL A 149 -6.33 2.76 -6.25
CA VAL A 149 -5.29 2.08 -7.03
C VAL A 149 -4.08 1.87 -6.15
N LEU A 150 -3.68 0.61 -5.96
CA LEU A 150 -2.47 0.20 -5.28
C LEU A 150 -1.40 -0.09 -6.33
N TYR A 151 -0.29 0.62 -6.26
CA TYR A 151 0.86 0.41 -7.14
C TYR A 151 2.08 -0.04 -6.35
N LYS A 152 2.70 -1.13 -6.80
CA LYS A 152 4.03 -1.56 -6.38
C LYS A 152 4.88 -1.81 -7.61
N GLY A 153 5.95 -1.04 -7.76
CA GLY A 153 6.91 -1.22 -8.83
C GLY A 153 7.99 -0.15 -8.77
N PRO A 154 9.03 -0.29 -9.61
CA PRO A 154 10.11 0.67 -9.67
C PRO A 154 9.61 1.94 -10.36
N HIS A 155 10.16 3.09 -9.96
CA HIS A 155 9.75 4.39 -10.49
C HIS A 155 9.75 4.48 -12.04
N PRO A 156 10.74 3.90 -12.76
CA PRO A 156 10.76 3.92 -14.23
C PRO A 156 9.54 3.26 -14.89
N LEU A 157 8.90 2.26 -14.26
CA LEU A 157 7.70 1.63 -14.83
C LEU A 157 6.43 2.45 -14.58
N LYS A 158 6.40 3.23 -13.51
CA LYS A 158 5.19 3.92 -13.06
C LYS A 158 4.70 4.97 -14.05
N ALA A 159 5.60 5.86 -14.48
CA ALA A 159 5.23 6.99 -15.35
C ALA A 159 4.73 6.52 -16.74
N PRO A 160 5.43 5.62 -17.47
CA PRO A 160 4.93 5.08 -18.73
C PRO A 160 3.62 4.32 -18.57
N LEU A 161 3.48 3.50 -17.52
CA LEU A 161 2.23 2.78 -17.24
C LEU A 161 1.06 3.75 -17.03
N TRP A 162 1.26 4.79 -16.23
CA TRP A 162 0.22 5.79 -15.95
C TRP A 162 -0.16 6.51 -17.24
N GLN A 163 0.83 6.96 -18.00
CA GLN A 163 0.61 7.64 -19.27
C GLN A 163 -0.23 6.79 -20.23
N TRP A 164 0.13 5.51 -20.41
CA TRP A 164 -0.62 4.60 -21.27
C TRP A 164 -2.07 4.44 -20.79
N LEU A 165 -2.28 4.19 -19.49
CA LEU A 165 -3.62 4.02 -18.92
C LEU A 165 -4.48 5.28 -19.10
N GLN A 166 -3.92 6.46 -18.83
CA GLN A 166 -4.63 7.73 -18.95
C GLN A 166 -5.00 8.03 -20.40
N GLN A 167 -4.08 7.80 -21.34
CA GLN A 167 -4.35 8.00 -22.77
C GLN A 167 -5.36 6.99 -23.32
N ARG A 168 -5.21 5.71 -22.95
CA ARG A 168 -6.05 4.62 -23.48
C ARG A 168 -7.48 4.67 -22.94
N PHE A 169 -7.64 4.97 -21.66
CA PHE A 169 -8.91 4.86 -20.95
C PHE A 169 -9.55 6.20 -20.59
N ASP A 170 -8.93 7.32 -20.96
CA ASP A 170 -9.40 8.67 -20.63
C ASP A 170 -9.61 8.85 -19.12
N CYS A 171 -8.61 8.43 -18.35
CA CYS A 171 -8.64 8.52 -16.89
C CYS A 171 -7.50 9.39 -16.36
N ARG A 172 -7.53 9.69 -15.06
CA ARG A 172 -6.47 10.41 -14.34
C ARG A 172 -6.11 9.66 -13.07
N PHE A 173 -4.83 9.59 -12.77
CA PHE A 173 -4.33 9.05 -11.52
C PHE A 173 -3.75 10.17 -10.66
N THR A 174 -4.11 10.21 -9.38
CA THR A 174 -3.56 11.16 -8.42
C THR A 174 -3.02 10.40 -7.20
N PRO A 175 -1.91 10.83 -6.58
CA PRO A 175 -1.48 10.30 -5.29
C PRO A 175 -2.62 10.41 -4.27
N PHE A 176 -2.91 9.32 -3.56
CA PHE A 176 -3.95 9.33 -2.55
C PHE A 176 -3.35 9.73 -1.20
N ARG A 177 -3.76 10.90 -0.70
CA ARG A 177 -3.40 11.36 0.64
C ARG A 177 -4.53 11.05 1.60
N LEU A 178 -4.21 10.39 2.71
CA LEU A 178 -5.19 10.09 3.74
C LEU A 178 -5.49 11.36 4.52
N SER A 179 -6.77 11.69 4.65
CA SER A 179 -7.20 12.72 5.59
C SER A 179 -6.98 12.22 7.02
N ARG A 180 -6.90 13.16 7.97
CA ARG A 180 -6.80 12.83 9.41
C ARG A 180 -7.90 11.87 9.86
N ALA A 181 -9.14 12.13 9.44
CA ALA A 181 -10.28 11.29 9.79
C ALA A 181 -10.13 9.86 9.26
N LEU A 182 -9.79 9.71 7.98
CA LEU A 182 -9.62 8.39 7.36
C LEU A 182 -8.40 7.65 7.92
N MET A 183 -7.32 8.36 8.24
CA MET A 183 -6.14 7.77 8.87
C MET A 183 -6.47 7.20 10.25
N ASN A 184 -7.24 7.93 11.06
CA ASN A 184 -7.72 7.44 12.36
C ASN A 184 -8.64 6.24 12.20
N GLU A 185 -9.60 6.29 11.25
CA GLU A 185 -10.52 5.19 10.97
C GLU A 185 -9.77 3.90 10.57
N LEU A 186 -8.78 4.01 9.68
CA LEU A 186 -7.95 2.87 9.27
C LEU A 186 -7.09 2.34 10.41
N ALA A 187 -6.47 3.22 11.20
CA ALA A 187 -5.69 2.83 12.36
C ALA A 187 -6.55 2.08 13.39
N LEU A 188 -7.76 2.55 13.65
CA LEU A 188 -8.73 1.89 14.52
C LEU A 188 -9.12 0.51 13.99
N TRP A 189 -9.64 0.47 12.77
CA TRP A 189 -10.12 -0.77 12.16
C TRP A 189 -9.04 -1.86 12.12
N TRP A 190 -7.82 -1.51 11.71
CA TRP A 190 -6.72 -2.48 11.71
C TRP A 190 -6.25 -2.88 13.10
N SER A 191 -6.19 -1.95 14.04
CA SER A 191 -5.77 -2.27 15.41
C SER A 191 -6.76 -3.24 16.05
N GLU A 192 -8.06 -2.96 15.94
CA GLU A 192 -9.11 -3.81 16.48
C GLU A 192 -9.11 -5.19 15.83
N ALA A 193 -9.11 -5.26 14.50
CA ALA A 193 -9.06 -6.53 13.78
C ALA A 193 -7.82 -7.37 14.15
N TYR A 194 -6.66 -6.73 14.27
CA TYR A 194 -5.42 -7.42 14.65
C TYR A 194 -5.44 -7.89 16.10
N LEU A 195 -5.88 -7.05 17.02
CA LEU A 195 -5.92 -7.38 18.45
C LEU A 195 -6.98 -8.43 18.77
N ASP A 196 -8.12 -8.40 18.07
CA ASP A 196 -9.17 -9.41 18.19
C ASP A 196 -8.68 -10.77 17.69
N GLN A 197 -8.05 -10.79 16.51
CA GLN A 197 -7.44 -12.01 15.97
C GLN A 197 -6.39 -12.58 16.93
N LEU A 198 -5.65 -11.74 17.66
CA LEU A 198 -4.69 -12.21 18.66
C LEU A 198 -5.38 -12.76 19.92
N ILE A 199 -6.42 -12.08 20.43
CA ILE A 199 -7.11 -12.52 21.65
C ILE A 199 -7.91 -13.81 21.44
N ASP A 200 -8.45 -14.02 20.24
CA ASP A 200 -9.21 -15.23 19.91
C ASP A 200 -8.32 -16.49 19.81
N GLN A 201 -6.99 -16.33 19.84
CA GLN A 201 -6.04 -17.43 19.91
C GLN A 201 -5.86 -17.92 21.36
N ASN A 202 -5.48 -19.18 21.52
CA ASN A 202 -5.12 -19.74 22.83
C ASN A 202 -3.95 -18.94 23.46
N GLU A 203 -3.93 -18.81 24.78
CA GLU A 203 -2.98 -17.99 25.53
C GLU A 203 -1.51 -18.33 25.22
N TYR A 204 -1.21 -19.62 25.02
CA TYR A 204 0.12 -20.08 24.59
C TYR A 204 0.56 -19.51 23.23
N ALA A 205 -0.36 -19.35 22.28
CA ALA A 205 -0.06 -18.80 20.96
C ALA A 205 0.23 -17.30 21.04
N ILE A 206 -0.51 -16.58 21.90
CA ILE A 206 -0.26 -15.17 22.17
C ILE A 206 1.14 -14.99 22.76
N ASP A 207 1.50 -15.78 23.78
CA ASP A 207 2.82 -15.70 24.40
C ASP A 207 3.95 -16.00 23.42
N ALA A 208 3.77 -16.97 22.51
CA ALA A 208 4.75 -17.25 21.46
C ALA A 208 4.93 -16.07 20.50
N VAL A 209 3.84 -15.39 20.09
CA VAL A 209 3.91 -14.18 19.27
C VAL A 209 4.60 -13.05 20.02
N LEU A 210 4.24 -12.84 21.29
CA LEU A 210 4.79 -11.77 22.12
C LEU A 210 6.25 -12.01 22.55
N ALA A 211 6.72 -13.26 22.51
CA ALA A 211 8.10 -13.62 22.78
C ALA A 211 9.03 -13.41 21.56
N ASN A 212 8.48 -13.12 20.38
CA ASN A 212 9.28 -12.88 19.19
C ASN A 212 10.06 -11.55 19.30
N PRO A 213 11.42 -11.57 19.30
CA PRO A 213 12.22 -10.35 19.41
C PRO A 213 12.14 -9.45 18.17
N ASP A 214 11.76 -10.00 17.01
CA ASP A 214 11.61 -9.25 15.76
C ASP A 214 10.23 -8.59 15.63
N LEU A 215 9.36 -8.77 16.63
CA LEU A 215 8.03 -8.20 16.65
C LEU A 215 8.13 -6.68 16.76
N LYS A 216 7.65 -5.99 15.74
CA LYS A 216 7.66 -4.52 15.74
C LYS A 216 6.68 -3.97 16.77
N PRO A 217 7.02 -2.83 17.40
CA PRO A 217 6.11 -2.15 18.29
C PRO A 217 4.89 -1.64 17.52
N PHE A 218 3.83 -1.38 18.27
CA PHE A 218 2.72 -0.58 17.82
C PHE A 218 3.16 0.89 17.79
N GLU A 219 3.20 1.50 16.61
CA GLU A 219 3.80 2.81 16.37
C GLU A 219 2.74 3.81 15.87
N LEU A 220 2.64 4.94 16.55
CA LEU A 220 1.83 6.08 16.15
C LEU A 220 2.74 7.30 16.01
N GLN A 221 2.86 7.83 14.80
CA GLN A 221 3.64 9.04 14.54
C GLN A 221 2.67 10.20 14.29
N TYR A 222 2.76 11.23 15.11
CA TYR A 222 1.96 12.44 15.01
C TYR A 222 2.82 13.60 14.53
N ALA A 223 2.29 14.41 13.62
CA ALA A 223 2.87 15.68 13.19
C ALA A 223 2.25 16.84 13.97
N PHE A 224 3.08 17.80 14.37
CA PHE A 224 2.63 19.04 14.97
C PHE A 224 2.06 20.00 13.91
N PRO A 225 1.13 20.90 14.26
CA PRO A 225 0.71 21.99 13.40
C PRO A 225 1.91 22.86 12.98
N SER A 226 1.86 23.44 11.78
CA SER A 226 2.93 24.31 11.25
C SER A 226 3.21 25.55 12.09
N THR A 227 2.31 25.91 13.02
CA THR A 227 2.51 27.02 13.98
C THR A 227 3.56 26.71 15.04
N VAL A 228 3.97 25.44 15.20
CA VAL A 228 5.01 25.02 16.14
C VAL A 228 6.31 24.80 15.37
N GLU A 229 7.21 25.79 15.39
CA GLU A 229 8.39 25.78 14.50
C GLU A 229 9.46 24.75 14.90
N GLN A 230 9.62 24.47 16.20
CA GLN A 230 10.74 23.68 16.71
C GLN A 230 10.46 22.18 16.80
N LEU A 231 9.19 21.78 16.91
CA LEU A 231 8.78 20.39 17.04
C LEU A 231 7.97 19.99 15.81
N ARG A 232 8.52 19.05 15.03
CA ARG A 232 7.86 18.59 13.79
C ARG A 232 7.00 17.35 14.01
N GLN A 233 7.45 16.44 14.86
CA GLN A 233 6.81 15.15 15.06
C GLN A 233 7.04 14.58 16.45
N VAL A 234 6.12 13.73 16.89
CA VAL A 234 6.26 12.87 18.06
C VAL A 234 5.88 11.45 17.66
N THR A 235 6.69 10.47 18.08
CA THR A 235 6.43 9.05 17.84
C THR A 235 6.13 8.37 19.17
N ILE A 236 5.00 7.67 19.21
CA ILE A 236 4.60 6.81 20.32
C ILE A 236 4.83 5.37 19.86
N ALA A 237 5.77 4.68 20.49
CA ALA A 237 6.05 3.28 20.23
C ALA A 237 5.73 2.46 21.48
N LEU A 238 4.74 1.57 21.39
CA LEU A 238 4.29 0.72 22.49
C LEU A 238 4.62 -0.75 22.17
N PRO A 239 5.21 -1.50 23.12
CA PRO A 239 5.35 -2.94 22.95
C PRO A 239 3.98 -3.59 22.73
N LEU A 240 3.87 -4.53 21.79
CA LEU A 240 2.58 -5.16 21.48
C LEU A 240 1.93 -5.80 22.72
N LYS A 241 2.75 -6.38 23.61
CA LYS A 241 2.31 -6.94 24.90
C LYS A 241 1.50 -5.92 25.72
N THR A 242 1.94 -4.68 25.78
CA THR A 242 1.26 -3.60 26.50
C THR A 242 -0.08 -3.27 25.85
N VAL A 243 -0.13 -3.19 24.52
CA VAL A 243 -1.36 -2.92 23.76
C VAL A 243 -2.39 -4.04 23.94
N VAL A 244 -1.96 -5.31 23.86
CA VAL A 244 -2.82 -6.48 24.10
C VAL A 244 -3.38 -6.46 25.53
N GLN A 245 -2.58 -6.12 26.54
CA GLN A 245 -3.04 -6.00 27.92
C GLN A 245 -4.06 -4.88 28.09
N LEU A 246 -3.85 -3.72 27.46
CA LEU A 246 -4.81 -2.61 27.46
C LEU A 246 -6.13 -3.03 26.81
N TRP A 247 -6.06 -3.72 25.68
CA TRP A 247 -7.23 -4.20 24.95
C TRP A 247 -8.02 -5.29 25.71
N LYS A 248 -7.32 -6.25 26.33
CA LYS A 248 -7.97 -7.25 27.21
C LYS A 248 -8.72 -6.57 28.35
N LYS A 249 -8.10 -5.58 29.00
CA LYS A 249 -8.73 -4.83 30.09
C LYS A 249 -9.94 -4.02 29.62
N SER A 250 -9.88 -3.37 28.45
CA SER A 250 -11.01 -2.61 27.92
C SER A 250 -12.23 -3.50 27.63
N ARG A 251 -12.02 -4.76 27.20
CA ARG A 251 -13.08 -5.75 27.01
C ARG A 251 -13.65 -6.33 28.32
N GLN A 252 -12.87 -6.37 29.38
CA GLN A 252 -13.30 -6.89 30.70
C GLN A 252 -14.18 -5.92 31.49
N LEU A 253 -14.31 -4.66 31.06
CA LEU A 253 -15.27 -3.70 31.61
C LEU A 253 -16.70 -4.08 31.17
N HIS A 254 -17.25 -5.14 31.75
CA HIS A 254 -18.57 -5.72 31.42
C HIS A 254 -19.77 -4.82 31.72
N SER A 255 -19.56 -3.67 32.39
CA SER A 255 -20.62 -2.73 32.75
C SER A 255 -20.88 -1.64 31.71
N VAL A 256 -20.06 -1.58 30.66
CA VAL A 256 -20.13 -0.52 29.64
C VAL A 256 -20.79 -1.09 28.40
N SER A 257 -21.77 -0.37 27.84
CA SER A 257 -22.38 -0.73 26.55
C SER A 257 -21.29 -0.83 25.47
N GLU A 258 -21.49 -1.64 24.42
CA GLU A 258 -20.48 -1.72 23.35
C GLU A 258 -20.25 -0.37 22.67
N GLU A 259 -21.27 0.48 22.62
CA GLU A 259 -21.20 1.83 22.04
C GLU A 259 -20.35 2.79 22.87
N ASP A 260 -20.30 2.60 24.18
CA ASP A 260 -19.53 3.46 25.11
C ASP A 260 -18.11 2.93 25.37
N ARG A 261 -17.72 1.81 24.76
CA ARG A 261 -16.40 1.20 24.99
C ARG A 261 -15.32 2.07 24.34
N PRO A 262 -14.32 2.56 25.10
CA PRO A 262 -13.23 3.34 24.51
C PRO A 262 -12.42 2.48 23.55
N ASN A 263 -12.12 3.03 22.37
CA ASN A 263 -11.27 2.34 21.41
C ASN A 263 -9.80 2.38 21.85
N ILE A 264 -8.95 1.57 21.20
CA ILE A 264 -7.54 1.46 21.60
C ILE A 264 -6.75 2.76 21.44
N LEU A 265 -7.07 3.59 20.43
CA LEU A 265 -6.41 4.87 20.27
C LEU A 265 -6.79 5.80 21.42
N ASP A 266 -8.06 5.92 21.77
CA ASP A 266 -8.54 6.76 22.88
C ASP A 266 -7.84 6.39 24.19
N LEU A 267 -7.64 5.10 24.46
CA LEU A 267 -6.92 4.62 25.64
C LEU A 267 -5.45 5.07 25.64
N ILE A 268 -4.77 4.97 24.50
CA ILE A 268 -3.38 5.41 24.33
C ILE A 268 -3.28 6.93 24.46
N GLU A 269 -4.17 7.68 23.79
CA GLU A 269 -4.23 9.13 23.83
C GLU A 269 -4.50 9.64 25.25
N HIS A 270 -5.44 9.02 25.96
CA HIS A 270 -5.76 9.35 27.34
C HIS A 270 -4.56 9.14 28.27
N HIS A 271 -3.88 8.00 28.15
CA HIS A 271 -2.67 7.72 28.91
C HIS A 271 -1.57 8.77 28.63
N PHE A 272 -1.36 9.13 27.36
CA PHE A 272 -0.37 10.13 26.99
C PHE A 272 -0.71 11.52 27.51
N ALA A 273 -1.98 11.91 27.44
CA ALA A 273 -2.46 13.17 27.98
C ALA A 273 -2.26 13.26 29.50
N GLN A 274 -2.46 12.17 30.23
CA GLN A 274 -2.25 12.13 31.69
C GLN A 274 -0.77 12.17 32.07
N GLN A 275 0.07 11.36 31.44
CA GLN A 275 1.48 11.19 31.85
C GLN A 275 2.40 12.29 31.29
N PHE A 276 2.20 12.66 30.03
CA PHE A 276 3.10 13.59 29.33
C PHE A 276 2.48 14.98 29.14
N ARG A 277 1.19 15.16 29.47
CA ARG A 277 0.44 16.41 29.22
C ARG A 277 0.39 16.78 27.74
N ILE A 278 0.52 15.79 26.85
CA ILE A 278 0.41 15.96 25.40
C ILE A 278 -0.96 15.49 24.96
N LYS A 279 -1.75 16.41 24.41
CA LYS A 279 -3.06 16.13 23.83
C LYS A 279 -2.91 15.78 22.35
N THR A 280 -2.78 14.49 22.04
CA THR A 280 -2.56 13.98 20.67
C THR A 280 -3.74 14.27 19.73
N ASN A 281 -4.94 14.47 20.27
CA ASN A 281 -6.11 14.93 19.51
C ASN A 281 -5.97 16.36 18.92
N HIS A 282 -4.93 17.13 19.28
CA HIS A 282 -4.59 18.38 18.59
C HIS A 282 -3.49 18.19 17.52
N LEU A 283 -2.95 16.99 17.40
CA LEU A 283 -1.94 16.62 16.42
C LEU A 283 -2.58 15.88 15.24
N THR A 284 -1.82 15.71 14.16
CA THR A 284 -2.27 14.93 13.00
C THR A 284 -1.53 13.61 12.96
N LEU A 285 -2.26 12.49 13.06
CA LEU A 285 -1.68 11.16 12.86
C LEU A 285 -1.15 11.06 11.43
N HIS A 286 0.17 10.89 11.29
CA HIS A 286 0.88 10.83 10.02
C HIS A 286 1.23 9.38 9.63
N THR A 287 1.62 8.56 10.60
CA THR A 287 1.98 7.15 10.38
C THR A 287 1.34 6.29 11.46
N PHE A 288 0.76 5.17 11.04
CA PHE A 288 0.34 4.08 11.92
C PHE A 288 1.12 2.84 11.50
N GLY A 289 1.70 2.15 12.47
CA GLY A 289 2.50 0.95 12.27
C GLY A 289 2.18 -0.10 13.32
N SER A 290 2.22 -1.36 12.92
CA SER A 290 2.13 -2.52 13.79
C SER A 290 3.16 -3.58 13.36
N GLY A 291 3.14 -4.73 14.03
CA GLY A 291 3.90 -5.91 13.63
C GLY A 291 3.65 -6.34 12.18
N THR A 292 2.44 -6.09 11.66
CA THR A 292 1.95 -6.66 10.40
C THR A 292 1.59 -5.60 9.36
N THR A 293 1.35 -4.36 9.76
CA THR A 293 0.85 -3.30 8.89
C THR A 293 1.58 -1.99 9.08
N CYS A 294 1.69 -1.19 8.03
CA CYS A 294 2.06 0.21 8.15
C CYS A 294 1.34 1.04 7.10
N VAL A 295 0.73 2.13 7.53
CA VAL A 295 0.06 3.10 6.67
C VAL A 295 0.57 4.50 6.98
N THR A 296 0.66 5.34 5.95
CA THR A 296 1.10 6.73 6.07
C THR A 296 0.15 7.68 5.36
N THR A 297 0.13 8.95 5.78
CA THR A 297 -0.72 9.97 5.16
C THR A 297 -0.39 10.27 3.70
N ASP A 298 0.82 9.97 3.23
CA ASP A 298 1.20 10.06 1.80
C ASP A 298 0.74 8.85 0.97
N GLY A 299 -0.03 7.93 1.57
CA GLY A 299 -0.63 6.79 0.88
C GLY A 299 0.34 5.62 0.71
N LYS A 300 1.35 5.48 1.57
CA LYS A 300 2.17 4.27 1.61
C LYS A 300 1.45 3.23 2.45
N LEU A 301 1.37 2.00 1.95
CA LEU A 301 0.79 0.86 2.65
C LEU A 301 1.80 -0.28 2.64
N LYS A 302 2.03 -0.93 3.78
CA LYS A 302 2.90 -2.10 3.90
C LYS A 302 2.24 -3.17 4.74
#